data_AF-A0AAW7LQZ4-F1
#
_entry.id   AF-A0AAW7LQZ4-F1
#
_cell.length_a   1.000
_cell.length_b   1.000
_cell.length_c   1.000
_cell.angle_alpha   90.00
_cell.angle_beta   90.00
_cell.angle_gamma   90.00
#
_symmetry.space_group_name_H-M   'P 1'
#
loop_
_entity.id
_entity.type
_entity.pdbx_description
1 polymer ?
#
loop_
_entity_poly.entity_id
_entity_poly.type
_entity_poly.pdbx_seq_one_letter_code
_entity_poly.pdbx_strand_id
1 'polypeptide(L)' 'MKRVSQMTALALALGLACASSWAAETAQTLTLNQLQQKQGAAIDTRQSAFYNGWPQSLNGPSGHEPS' A
#
# COMPACT_ATOMS: atom_id res chain seq x y z
N MET A 1 -1.19 -20.87 -41.35
CA MET A 1 -1.92 -20.78 -40.05
C MET A 1 -1.12 -20.18 -38.88
N LYS A 2 0.20 -19.96 -38.97
CA LYS A 2 0.99 -19.41 -37.84
C LYS A 2 0.78 -17.91 -37.53
N ARG A 3 0.30 -17.11 -38.48
CA ARG A 3 0.18 -15.63 -38.30
C ARG A 3 -1.09 -15.21 -37.54
N VAL A 4 -2.18 -15.96 -37.65
CA VAL A 4 -3.45 -15.67 -36.94
C VAL A 4 -3.29 -15.89 -35.43
N SER A 5 -2.60 -16.97 -35.05
CA SER A 5 -2.30 -17.29 -33.64
C SER A 5 -1.46 -16.20 -32.94
N GLN A 6 -0.54 -15.55 -33.66
CA GLN A 6 0.27 -14.46 -33.11
C GLN A 6 -0.54 -13.18 -32.90
N MET A 7 -1.47 -12.86 -33.81
CA MET A 7 -2.34 -11.69 -33.63
C MET A 7 -3.34 -11.89 -32.49
N THR A 8 -3.88 -13.10 -32.30
CA THR A 8 -4.74 -13.41 -31.16
C THR A 8 -3.98 -13.39 -29.84
N ALA A 9 -2.76 -13.93 -29.80
CA ALA A 9 -1.90 -13.85 -28.61
C ALA A 9 -1.53 -12.40 -28.26
N LEU A 10 -1.19 -11.59 -29.26
CA LEU A 10 -0.90 -10.16 -29.07
C LEU A 10 -2.14 -9.38 -28.59
N ALA A 11 -3.32 -9.66 -29.15
CA ALA A 11 -4.57 -9.05 -28.71
C ALA A 11 -4.94 -9.42 -27.26
N LEU A 12 -4.70 -10.67 -26.85
CA LEU A 12 -4.88 -11.11 -25.46
C LEU A 12 -3.88 -10.43 -24.52
N ALA A 13 -2.61 -10.31 -24.93
CA ALA A 13 -1.59 -9.63 -24.13
C ALA A 13 -1.87 -8.12 -23.98
N LEU A 14 -2.30 -7.46 -25.06
CA LEU A 14 -2.70 -6.04 -25.04
C LEU A 14 -4.00 -5.83 -24.25
N GLY A 15 -4.96 -6.75 -24.35
CA GLY A 15 -6.20 -6.73 -23.56
C GLY A 15 -5.94 -6.88 -22.05
N LEU A 16 -4.98 -7.74 -21.66
CA LEU A 16 -4.54 -7.86 -20.26
C LEU A 16 -3.83 -6.60 -19.75
N ALA A 17 -3.03 -5.96 -20.60
CA ALA A 17 -2.27 -4.76 -20.23
C ALA A 17 -3.19 -3.54 -19.99
N CYS A 18 -4.24 -3.36 -20.81
CA CYS A 18 -5.16 -2.22 -20.69
C CYS A 18 -6.03 -2.22 -19.42
N ALA A 19 -6.18 -3.37 -18.73
CA ALA A 19 -7.06 -3.49 -17.57
C ALA A 19 -6.42 -3.07 -16.23
N SER A 20 -5.12 -2.74 -16.19
CA SER A 20 -4.35 -2.68 -14.94
C SER A 20 -3.99 -1.28 -14.42
N SER A 21 -4.36 -0.19 -15.11
CA SER A 21 -3.76 1.13 -14.84
C SER A 21 -4.70 2.21 -14.31
N TRP A 22 -5.83 1.85 -13.70
CA TRP A 22 -6.86 2.82 -13.29
C TRP A 22 -7.32 2.60 -11.84
N ALA A 23 -6.38 2.33 -10.92
CA ALA A 23 -6.65 2.35 -9.49
C ALA A 23 -5.97 3.58 -8.87
N ALA A 24 -6.59 4.75 -9.07
CA ALA A 24 -6.18 6.00 -8.41
C ALA A 24 -6.91 6.23 -7.07
N GLU A 25 -7.76 5.29 -6.67
CA GLU A 25 -8.54 5.38 -5.45
C GLU A 25 -7.65 5.15 -4.22
N THR A 26 -7.76 6.04 -3.23
CA THR A 26 -7.01 5.92 -1.99
C THR A 26 -7.46 4.66 -1.24
N ALA A 27 -6.50 3.87 -0.75
CA ALA A 27 -6.80 2.70 0.06
C ALA A 27 -7.68 3.09 1.26
N GLN A 28 -8.57 2.19 1.67
CA GLN A 28 -9.44 2.40 2.83
C GLN A 28 -8.59 2.62 4.09
N THR A 29 -8.92 3.64 4.88
CA THR A 29 -8.31 3.87 6.18
C THR A 29 -8.58 2.70 7.11
N LEU A 30 -7.53 2.15 7.72
CA LEU A 30 -7.62 1.04 8.68
C LEU A 30 -7.33 1.53 10.09
N THR A 31 -8.01 0.95 11.08
CA THR A 31 -7.61 1.07 12.49
C THR A 31 -6.46 0.12 12.79
N LEU A 32 -5.73 0.36 13.89
CA LEU A 32 -4.62 -0.50 14.30
C LEU A 32 -5.05 -1.97 14.46
N ASN A 33 -6.20 -2.21 15.09
CA ASN A 33 -6.75 -3.56 15.28
C ASN A 33 -7.02 -4.26 13.93
N GLN A 34 -7.56 -3.53 12.95
CA GLN A 34 -7.81 -4.09 11.61
C GLN A 34 -6.51 -4.38 10.85
N LEU A 35 -5.48 -3.55 11.05
CA LEU A 35 -4.17 -3.76 10.46
C LEU A 35 -3.50 -5.03 11.01
N GLN A 36 -3.54 -5.23 12.33
CA GLN A 36 -3.02 -6.42 13.00
C GLN A 36 -3.77 -7.69 12.56
N GLN A 37 -5.10 -7.62 12.44
CA GLN A 37 -5.91 -8.74 11.93
C GLN A 37 -5.54 -9.17 10.51
N LYS A 38 -5.06 -8.23 9.69
CA LYS A 38 -4.59 -8.46 8.32
C LYS A 38 -3.10 -8.77 8.22
N GLN A 39 -2.40 -8.92 9.36
CA GLN A 39 -0.94 -9.09 9.42
C GLN A 39 -0.21 -7.98 8.65
N GLY A 40 -0.77 -6.77 8.66
CA GLY A 40 -0.16 -5.58 8.06
C GLY A 40 0.84 -4.92 8.99
N ALA A 41 1.69 -4.05 8.43
CA ALA A 41 2.68 -3.29 9.18
C ALA A 41 2.30 -1.80 9.23
N ALA A 42 2.38 -1.20 10.41
CA ALA A 42 2.27 0.25 10.56
C ALA A 42 3.62 0.90 10.24
N ILE A 43 3.61 1.98 9.46
CA ILE A 43 4.82 2.74 9.11
C ILE A 43 4.67 4.14 9.68
N ASP A 44 5.47 4.46 10.70
CA ASP A 44 5.58 5.82 11.20
C ASP A 44 6.47 6.64 10.24
N THR A 45 5.92 7.72 9.70
CA THR A 45 6.61 8.58 8.72
C THR A 45 7.25 9.82 9.37
N ARG A 46 7.15 9.97 10.70
CA ARG A 46 7.76 11.08 11.44
C ARG A 46 9.28 10.89 11.57
N GLN A 47 9.97 11.94 12.01
CA GLN A 47 11.40 11.84 12.37
C GLN A 47 11.61 10.79 13.47
N SER A 48 12.73 10.06 13.37
CA SER A 48 13.06 8.96 14.29
C SER A 48 13.09 9.38 15.76
N ALA A 49 13.39 10.65 16.07
CA ALA A 49 13.30 11.16 17.44
C ALA A 49 11.92 10.92 18.04
N PHE A 50 10.85 11.21 17.29
CA PHE A 50 9.48 11.06 17.77
C PHE A 50 9.06 9.59 17.85
N TYR A 51 9.46 8.78 16.87
CA TYR A 51 9.30 7.33 16.91
C TYR A 51 9.96 6.70 18.14
N ASN A 52 11.14 7.21 18.52
CA ASN A 52 11.92 6.76 19.68
C ASN A 52 11.40 7.29 21.03
N GLY A 53 10.35 8.11 21.04
CA GLY A 53 9.74 8.57 22.30
C GLY A 53 9.85 10.06 22.59
N TRP A 54 10.53 10.86 21.77
CA TRP A 54 10.50 12.31 21.99
C TRP A 54 9.09 12.85 21.73
N PRO A 55 8.46 13.56 22.69
CA PRO A 55 7.15 14.13 22.45
C PRO A 55 7.27 15.38 21.57
N GLN A 56 6.30 15.59 20.68
CA GLN A 56 6.27 16.78 19.80
C GLN A 56 5.80 18.05 20.51
N SER A 57 5.14 17.89 21.65
CA SER A 57 4.68 18.96 22.53
C SER A 57 4.92 18.59 23.98
N LEU A 58 4.91 19.58 24.87
CA LEU A 58 5.06 19.33 26.30
C LEU A 58 3.92 18.40 26.78
N ASN A 59 4.27 17.25 27.36
CA ASN A 59 3.35 16.18 27.79
C ASN A 59 2.53 15.53 26.66
N GLY A 60 2.99 15.61 25.41
CA GLY A 60 2.38 14.93 24.27
C GLY A 60 2.64 13.42 24.25
N PRO A 61 2.02 12.70 23.28
CA PRO A 61 2.25 11.27 23.09
C PRO A 61 3.72 10.99 22.74
N SER A 62 4.22 9.89 23.30
CA SER A 62 5.60 9.45 23.21
C SER A 62 5.66 8.06 22.58
N GLY A 63 6.41 7.92 21.49
CA GLY A 63 6.68 6.64 20.84
C GLY A 63 5.84 6.39 19.61
N HIS A 64 5.60 5.11 19.33
CA HIS A 64 4.91 4.60 18.14
C HIS A 64 3.97 3.43 18.48
N GLU A 65 3.13 3.05 17.52
CA GLU A 65 2.18 1.94 17.68
C GLU A 65 2.88 0.57 17.79
N PRO A 66 2.33 -0.40 18.55
CA PRO A 66 2.89 -1.75 18.67
C PRO A 66 3.02 -2.49 17.34
N SER A 67 4.08 -3.29 17.23
CA SER A 67 4.36 -4.19 16.09
C SER A 67 3.55 -5.49 16.16
#